data_AF-A0A512NHM4-F1
#
_entry.id   AF-A0A512NHM4-F1
#
_cell.length_a   1.000
_cell.length_b   1.000
_cell.length_c   1.000
_cell.angle_alpha   90.00
_cell.angle_beta   90.00
_cell.angle_gamma   90.00
#
_symmetry.space_group_name_H-M   'P 1'
#
loop_
_entity.id
_entity.type
_entity.pdbx_description
1 polymer ?
#
loop_
_entity_poly.entity_id
_entity_poly.type
_entity_poly.pdbx_seq_one_letter_code
_entity_poly.pdbx_strand_id
1 'polypeptide(L)' 'MKTHLQSLHYGNVQDLRRGPDGQWTGRATQNGVEKQVTVGPKGTVTAR' A
#
# COMPACT_ATOMS: atom_id res chain seq x y z
N MET A 1 -1.54 -10.44 -13.91
CA MET A 1 -1.72 -10.15 -12.47
C MET A 1 -1.35 -8.70 -12.16
N LYS A 2 -1.96 -7.73 -12.87
CA LYS A 2 -1.59 -6.29 -12.84
C LYS A 2 -2.70 -5.39 -12.29
N THR A 3 -3.79 -5.95 -11.78
CA THR A 3 -5.10 -5.27 -11.80
C THR A 3 -5.66 -4.84 -10.43
N HIS A 4 -5.06 -5.22 -9.30
CA HIS A 4 -5.67 -4.93 -7.99
C HIS A 4 -5.16 -3.65 -7.30
N LEU A 5 -3.91 -3.24 -7.56
CA LEU A 5 -3.35 -2.00 -7.00
C LEU A 5 -3.77 -0.76 -7.80
N GLN A 6 -3.94 -0.88 -9.12
CA GLN A 6 -4.41 0.21 -9.97
C GLN A 6 -5.87 0.60 -9.69
N SER A 7 -6.73 -0.35 -9.29
CA SER A 7 -8.13 -0.05 -8.98
C SER A 7 -8.31 0.73 -7.67
N LEU A 8 -7.27 0.81 -6.84
CA LEU A 8 -7.29 1.55 -5.59
C LEU A 8 -6.62 2.93 -5.70
N HIS A 9 -6.23 3.36 -6.92
CA HIS A 9 -5.55 4.64 -7.18
C HIS A 9 -4.26 4.89 -6.39
N TYR A 10 -3.68 3.87 -5.76
CA TYR A 10 -2.38 3.99 -5.10
C TYR A 10 -1.27 3.87 -6.15
N GLY A 11 -0.70 5.02 -6.51
CA GLY A 11 0.54 5.10 -7.26
C GLY A 11 1.73 5.27 -6.32
N ASN A 12 2.94 5.02 -6.83
CA ASN A 12 4.19 5.45 -6.20
C ASN A 12 4.38 4.92 -4.77
N VAL A 13 4.29 3.60 -4.59
CA VAL A 13 4.51 2.98 -3.27
C VAL A 13 6.01 2.96 -2.96
N GLN A 14 6.41 3.63 -1.89
CA GLN A 14 7.80 3.76 -1.45
C GLN A 14 7.96 3.32 0.01
N ASP A 15 9.19 2.96 0.38
CA ASP A 15 9.55 2.54 1.74
C ASP A 15 8.73 1.38 2.31
N LEU A 16 8.29 0.45 1.45
CA LEU A 16 7.61 -0.78 1.87
C LEU A 16 8.53 -1.63 2.75
N ARG A 17 8.18 -1.73 4.03
CA ARG A 17 8.86 -2.57 5.01
C ARG A 17 7.92 -3.65 5.50
N ARG A 18 8.41 -4.89 5.49
CA ARG A 18 7.66 -6.03 6.02
C ARG A 18 7.88 -6.12 7.53
N GLY A 19 6.78 -6.10 8.28
CA GLY A 19 6.75 -6.39 9.70
C GLY A 19 6.83 -7.90 9.98
N PRO A 20 7.21 -8.26 11.22
CA PRO A 20 7.28 -9.67 11.66
C PRO A 20 5.90 -10.37 11.69
N ASP A 21 4.81 -9.60 11.68
CA ASP A 21 3.43 -10.04 11.55
C ASP A 21 3.00 -10.34 10.09
N GLY A 22 3.92 -10.15 9.14
CA GLY A 22 3.67 -10.34 7.72
C GLY A 22 2.91 -9.20 7.05
N GLN A 23 2.61 -8.11 7.77
CA GLN A 23 2.08 -6.88 7.19
C GLN A 23 3.21 -6.09 6.53
N TRP A 24 2.88 -5.32 5.50
CA TRP A 24 3.80 -4.35 4.92
C TRP A 24 3.32 -2.94 5.23
N THR A 25 4.20 -2.07 5.70
CA THR A 25 3.91 -0.65 5.89
C THR A 25 4.75 0.18 4.94
N GLY A 26 4.18 1.21 4.35
CA GLY A 26 4.86 2.08 3.40
C GLY A 26 4.12 3.38 3.18
N ARG A 27 4.62 4.20 2.27
CA ARG A 27 3.98 5.43 1.83
C ARG A 27 3.48 5.23 0.41
N ALA A 28 2.26 5.66 0.13
CA ALA A 28 1.70 5.64 -1.22
C ALA A 28 1.01 6.96 -1.51
N THR A 29 1.01 7.36 -2.78
CA THR A 29 0.30 8.55 -3.21
C THR A 29 -1.08 8.15 -3.74
N GLN A 30 -2.13 8.74 -3.17
CA GLN A 30 -3.50 8.59 -3.65
C GLN A 30 -4.03 9.97 -4.04
N ASN A 31 -4.39 10.15 -5.32
CA ASN A 31 -4.88 11.43 -5.86
C ASN A 31 -3.92 12.62 -5.58
N GLY A 32 -2.61 12.39 -5.65
CA GLY A 32 -1.59 13.41 -5.37
C GLY A 32 -1.29 13.65 -3.89
N VAL A 33 -2.00 13.00 -2.97
CA VAL A 33 -1.77 13.08 -1.52
C VAL A 33 -0.96 11.87 -1.06
N GLU A 34 0.17 12.09 -0.41
CA GLU A 34 0.94 11.03 0.23
C GLU A 34 0.22 10.55 1.49
N LYS A 35 0.05 9.23 1.61
CA LYS A 35 -0.58 8.57 2.74
C LYS A 35 0.25 7.40 3.21
N GLN A 36 0.16 7.10 4.50
CA GLN A 36 0.71 5.85 5.02
C GLN A 36 -0.24 4.71 4.68
N VAL A 37 0.31 3.65 4.09
CA VAL A 37 -0.44 2.45 3.72
C VAL A 37 0.08 1.26 4.51
N THR A 38 -0.86 0.42 4.94
CA THR A 38 -0.61 -0.91 5.46
C THR A 38 -1.19 -1.92 4.49
N VAL A 39 -0.36 -2.82 3.98
CA VAL A 39 -0.78 -3.95 3.15
C VAL A 39 -0.71 -5.22 3.98
N GLY A 40 -1.86 -5.82 4.24
CA GLY A 40 -1.95 -7.08 4.95
C GLY A 40 -1.45 -8.26 4.10
N PRO A 41 -1.13 -9.41 4.72
CA PRO A 41 -0.60 -10.60 4.04
C PRO A 41 -1.55 -11.20 2.98
N LYS A 42 -2.84 -10.83 3.00
CA LYS A 42 -3.84 -11.23 2.00
C LYS A 42 -4.00 -10.21 0.85
N GLY A 43 -3.14 -9.20 0.77
CA GLY A 43 -3.20 -8.15 -0.24
C GLY A 43 -4.25 -7.07 0.03
N THR A 44 -4.81 -7.02 1.24
CA THR A 44 -5.71 -5.95 1.70
C THR A 44 -4.90 -4.68 1.98
N VAL A 45 -5.23 -3.58 1.30
CA VAL A 45 -4.57 -2.28 1.49
C VAL A 45 -5.45 -1.38 2.35
N THR A 46 -4.90 -0.87 3.44
CA THR A 46 -5.53 0.13 4.31
C THR A 46 -4.68 1.39 4.28
N ALA A 47 -5.23 2.51 3.83
CA ALA A 47 -4.58 3.82 3.96
C ALA A 47 -5.22 4.61 5.09
N ARG A 48 -4.40 5.39 5.79
CA ARG A 48 -4.81 6.26 6.90
C ARG A 48 -4.30 7.67 6.62
#